data_AF-A0A820T3T1-F1
#
_entry.id   AF-A0A820T3T1-F1
#
_cell.length_a   1.000
_cell.length_b   1.000
_cell.length_c   1.000
_cell.angle_alpha   90.00
_cell.angle_beta   90.00
_cell.angle_gamma   90.00
#
_symmetry.space_group_name_H-M   'P 1'
#
loop_
_entity.id
_entity.type
_entity.pdbx_description
1 polymer ?
#
loop_
_entity_poly.entity_id
_entity_poly.type
_entity_poly.pdbx_seq_one_letter_code
_entity_poly.pdbx_strand_id
1 'polypeptide(L)'
;EWQAYLALFTKTLDAWSKCQKTWQYLESIFGAPDIIRQLPAEAKMFNQVDKTFKDVMRKTNKIPLAIKAGTQPGYLELFQTNNALLDQIQHALASYLETKRSNFPR
;
A
#
# COMPACT_ATOMS: atom_id res chain seq x y z
N GLU A 1 -9.26 6.70 -28.55
CA GLU A 1 -8.66 7.56 -27.50
C GLU A 1 -9.35 7.42 -26.14
N TRP A 2 -10.66 7.65 -26.04
CA TRP A 2 -11.40 7.50 -24.78
C TRP A 2 -11.30 6.11 -24.13
N GLN A 3 -11.35 5.04 -24.91
CA GLN A 3 -11.18 3.66 -24.40
C GLN A 3 -9.82 3.44 -23.74
N ALA A 4 -8.74 4.04 -24.27
CA ALA A 4 -7.41 3.92 -23.69
C ALA A 4 -7.31 4.69 -22.35
N TYR A 5 -7.92 5.87 -22.27
CA TYR A 5 -8.01 6.64 -21.03
C TYR A 5 -8.82 5.91 -19.95
N LEU A 6 -9.96 5.32 -20.32
CA LEU A 6 -10.77 4.51 -19.40
C LEU A 6 -10.03 3.26 -18.96
N ALA A 7 -9.32 2.57 -19.87
CA ALA A 7 -8.52 1.40 -19.52
C ALA A 7 -7.39 1.75 -18.54
N LEU A 8 -6.70 2.87 -18.75
CA LEU A 8 -5.68 3.36 -17.82
C LEU A 8 -6.26 3.71 -16.46
N PHE A 9 -7.41 4.40 -16.45
CA PHE A 9 -8.11 4.78 -15.23
C PHE A 9 -8.53 3.54 -14.42
N THR A 10 -9.14 2.54 -15.05
CA THR A 10 -9.55 1.29 -14.40
C THR A 10 -8.34 0.57 -13.80
N LYS A 11 -7.26 0.40 -14.58
CA LYS A 11 -6.02 -0.24 -14.07
C LYS A 11 -5.45 0.51 -12.86
N THR A 12 -5.48 1.84 -12.89
CA THR A 12 -4.97 2.66 -11.79
C THR A 12 -5.86 2.54 -10.56
N LEU A 13 -7.19 2.53 -10.73
CA LEU A 13 -8.14 2.32 -9.64
C LEU A 13 -8.02 0.93 -9.01
N ASP A 14 -7.82 -0.11 -9.82
CA ASP A 14 -7.64 -1.48 -9.29
C ASP A 14 -6.37 -1.57 -8.45
N ALA A 15 -5.25 -1.04 -8.96
CA ALA A 15 -3.98 -0.98 -8.23
C ALA A 15 -4.10 -0.13 -6.95
N TRP A 16 -4.78 1.01 -7.03
CA TRP A 16 -5.05 1.86 -5.87
C TRP A 16 -5.89 1.12 -4.83
N SER A 17 -7.02 0.53 -5.22
CA SER A 17 -7.93 -0.18 -4.32
C SER A 17 -7.22 -1.33 -3.61
N LYS A 18 -6.36 -2.09 -4.32
CA LYS A 18 -5.48 -3.09 -3.70
C LYS A 18 -4.56 -2.44 -2.67
N CYS A 19 -3.84 -1.38 -3.06
CA CYS A 19 -2.89 -0.69 -2.20
C CYS A 19 -3.56 -0.18 -0.92
N GLN A 20 -4.75 0.43 -1.03
CA GLN A 20 -5.50 0.97 0.09
C GLN A 20 -5.91 -0.13 1.09
N LYS A 21 -6.46 -1.25 0.61
CA LYS A 21 -6.87 -2.37 1.47
C LYS A 21 -5.69 -2.95 2.23
N THR A 22 -4.58 -3.20 1.53
CA THR A 22 -3.38 -3.76 2.16
C THR A 22 -2.73 -2.78 3.13
N TRP A 23 -2.65 -1.50 2.76
CA TRP A 23 -2.13 -0.45 3.63
C TRP A 23 -2.96 -0.30 4.92
N GLN A 24 -4.29 -0.29 4.82
CA GLN A 24 -5.18 -0.19 6.00
C GLN A 24 -5.00 -1.38 6.96
N TYR A 25 -4.85 -2.60 6.41
CA TYR A 25 -4.55 -3.78 7.22
C TYR A 25 -3.22 -3.63 7.96
N LEU A 26 -2.16 -3.25 7.24
CA LEU A 26 -0.83 -3.09 7.82
C LEU A 26 -0.73 -1.91 8.79
N GLU A 27 -1.49 -0.83 8.59
CA GLU A 27 -1.56 0.31 9.51
C GLU A 27 -2.02 -0.12 10.90
N SER A 28 -3.04 -0.99 10.98
CA SER A 28 -3.53 -1.51 12.26
C SER A 28 -2.48 -2.33 13.02
N ILE A 29 -1.55 -2.95 12.31
CA ILE A 29 -0.50 -3.80 12.87
C ILE A 29 0.71 -2.96 13.25
N PHE A 30 1.27 -2.23 12.28
CA PHE A 30 2.44 -1.36 12.47
C PHE A 30 2.15 -0.12 13.32
N GLY A 31 0.90 0.15 13.69
CA GLY A 31 0.55 1.12 14.73
C GLY A 31 0.99 0.71 16.14
N ALA A 32 1.24 -0.59 16.38
CA ALA A 32 1.71 -1.07 17.67
C ALA A 32 3.25 -0.89 17.82
N PRO A 33 3.75 -0.23 18.89
CA PRO A 33 5.18 0.03 19.05
C PRO A 33 6.04 -1.24 19.15
N ASP A 34 5.46 -2.35 19.63
CA ASP A 34 6.17 -3.61 19.80
C ASP A 34 6.52 -4.28 18.45
N ILE A 35 5.62 -4.23 17.46
CA ILE A 35 5.90 -4.82 16.14
C ILE A 35 6.95 -3.99 15.40
N ILE A 36 6.96 -2.66 15.57
CA ILE A 36 7.96 -1.78 14.96
C ILE A 36 9.37 -2.15 15.44
N ARG A 37 9.52 -2.49 16.73
CA ARG A 37 10.80 -2.92 17.31
C ARG A 37 11.24 -4.29 16.80
N GLN A 38 10.30 -5.17 16.46
CA GLN A 38 10.58 -6.53 16.00
C GLN A 38 10.85 -6.58 14.48
N LEU A 39 10.20 -5.71 13.70
CA LEU A 39 10.28 -5.64 12.24
C LEU A 39 10.66 -4.21 11.79
N PRO A 40 11.87 -3.71 12.13
CA PRO A 40 12.26 -2.33 11.86
C PRO A 40 12.46 -2.03 10.37
N ALA A 41 12.87 -3.03 9.58
CA ALA A 41 13.06 -2.88 8.13
C ALA A 41 11.70 -2.72 7.43
N GLU A 42 10.75 -3.58 7.77
CA GLU A 42 9.39 -3.56 7.25
C GLU A 42 8.65 -2.30 7.70
N ALA A 43 8.85 -1.86 8.95
CA ALA A 43 8.29 -0.60 9.43
C ALA A 43 8.81 0.61 8.64
N LYS A 44 10.09 0.60 8.24
CA LYS A 44 10.66 1.66 7.37
C LYS A 44 10.04 1.63 5.97
N MET A 45 9.86 0.44 5.39
CA MET A 45 9.20 0.26 4.09
C MET A 45 7.73 0.71 4.15
N PHE A 46 7.01 0.33 5.21
CA PHE A 46 5.62 0.76 5.44
C PHE A 46 5.52 2.28 5.53
N ASN A 47 6.41 2.94 6.27
CA ASN A 47 6.46 4.40 6.37
C ASN A 47 6.73 5.09 5.02
N GLN A 48 7.51 4.47 4.14
CA GLN A 48 7.72 4.99 2.78
C GLN A 48 6.43 4.92 1.95
N VAL A 49 5.72 3.79 2.00
CA VAL A 49 4.42 3.64 1.34
C VAL A 49 3.39 4.59 1.93
N ASP A 50 3.34 4.73 3.26
CA ASP A 50 2.43 5.62 3.98
C ASP A 50 2.54 7.08 3.52
N LYS A 51 3.77 7.62 3.50
CA LYS A 51 4.04 8.99 3.04
C LYS A 51 3.58 9.19 1.60
N THR A 52 3.92 8.24 0.73
CA THR A 52 3.60 8.28 -0.70
C THR A 52 2.09 8.22 -0.91
N PHE A 53 1.40 7.29 -0.24
CA PHE A 53 -0.04 7.12 -0.33
C PHE A 53 -0.79 8.36 0.18
N LYS A 54 -0.41 8.90 1.35
CA LYS A 54 -1.02 10.12 1.92
C LYS A 54 -0.80 11.34 1.03
N ASP A 55 0.37 11.50 0.41
CA ASP A 55 0.61 12.59 -0.55
C ASP A 55 -0.30 12.47 -1.79
N VAL A 56 -0.45 11.27 -2.34
CA VAL A 56 -1.38 11.01 -3.45
C VAL A 56 -2.83 11.28 -3.05
N MET A 57 -3.27 10.90 -1.85
CA MET A 57 -4.62 11.21 -1.36
C MET A 57 -4.85 12.73 -1.27
N ARG A 58 -3.88 13.48 -0.73
CA ARG A 58 -3.96 14.94 -0.61
C ARG A 58 -4.03 15.62 -1.97
N LYS A 59 -3.25 15.16 -2.95
CA LYS A 59 -3.28 15.68 -4.33
C LYS A 59 -4.60 15.37 -5.02
N THR A 60 -5.10 14.14 -4.87
CA THR A 60 -6.36 13.70 -5.44
C THR A 60 -7.55 14.46 -4.87
N ASN A 61 -7.57 14.76 -3.56
CA ASN A 61 -8.62 15.56 -2.94
C ASN A 61 -8.77 16.98 -3.54
N LYS A 62 -7.72 17.51 -4.19
CA LYS A 62 -7.77 18.81 -4.88
C LYS A 62 -8.32 18.73 -6.30
N ILE A 63 -8.53 17.52 -6.84
CA ILE A 63 -8.96 17.28 -8.22
C ILE A 63 -10.40 16.72 -8.17
N PRO A 64 -11.43 17.52 -8.53
CA PRO A 64 -12.82 17.07 -8.43
C PRO A 64 -13.19 16.00 -9.47
N LEU A 65 -12.43 15.88 -10.56
CA LEU A 65 -12.69 14.91 -11.63
C LEU A 65 -11.92 13.61 -11.38
N ALA A 66 -12.65 12.54 -11.07
CA ALA A 66 -12.07 11.22 -10.74
C ALA A 66 -11.14 10.70 -11.84
N ILE A 67 -11.56 10.76 -13.11
CA ILE A 67 -10.73 10.33 -14.24
C ILE A 67 -9.42 11.13 -14.27
N LYS A 68 -9.48 12.45 -14.12
CA LYS A 68 -8.29 13.31 -14.11
C LYS A 68 -7.37 13.03 -12.91
N ALA A 69 -7.94 12.68 -11.76
CA ALA A 69 -7.17 12.33 -10.57
C ALA A 69 -6.50 10.96 -10.70
N GLY A 70 -7.20 9.98 -11.28
CA GLY A 70 -6.72 8.61 -11.47
C GLY A 70 -5.86 8.38 -12.71
N THR A 71 -5.81 9.31 -13.67
CA THR A 71 -4.95 9.22 -14.86
C THR A 71 -3.74 10.15 -14.81
N GLN A 72 -3.37 10.63 -13.61
CA GLN A 72 -2.14 11.41 -13.46
C GLN A 72 -0.92 10.58 -13.89
N PRO A 73 0.02 11.18 -14.64
CA PRO A 73 1.23 10.48 -15.08
C PRO A 73 1.97 9.84 -13.90
N GLY A 74 2.36 8.57 -14.06
CA GLY A 74 3.12 7.82 -13.07
C GLY A 74 2.31 7.25 -11.90
N TYR A 75 1.01 7.55 -11.76
CA TYR A 75 0.21 7.02 -10.64
C TYR A 75 0.05 5.50 -10.69
N LEU A 76 -0.18 4.93 -11.88
CA LEU A 76 -0.28 3.48 -12.04
C LEU A 76 1.01 2.78 -11.56
N GLU A 77 2.15 3.25 -12.04
CA GLU A 77 3.48 2.71 -11.67
C GLU A 77 3.73 2.88 -10.17
N LEU A 78 3.41 4.05 -9.61
CA LEU A 78 3.52 4.33 -8.18
C LEU A 78 2.70 3.35 -7.33
N PHE A 79 1.45 3.09 -7.70
CA PHE A 79 0.61 2.12 -6.99
C PHE A 79 1.09 0.69 -7.19
N GLN A 80 1.64 0.33 -8.36
CA GLN A 80 2.24 -0.98 -8.57
C GLN A 80 3.48 -1.18 -7.70
N THR A 81 4.36 -0.18 -7.61
CA THR A 81 5.53 -0.20 -6.71
C THR A 81 5.11 -0.30 -5.25
N ASN A 82 4.14 0.51 -4.83
CA ASN A 82 3.62 0.47 -3.45
C ASN A 82 3.02 -0.90 -3.13
N ASN A 83 2.23 -1.49 -4.04
CA ASN A 83 1.69 -2.83 -3.86
C ASN A 83 2.80 -3.88 -3.71
N ALA A 84 3.86 -3.82 -4.52
CA ALA A 84 4.98 -4.75 -4.40
C ALA A 84 5.69 -4.63 -3.03
N LEU A 85 5.88 -3.41 -2.53
CA LEU A 85 6.43 -3.19 -1.18
C LEU A 85 5.50 -3.73 -0.09
N LEU A 86 4.20 -3.51 -0.22
CA LEU A 86 3.19 -4.00 0.72
C LEU A 86 3.11 -5.54 0.72
N ASP A 87 3.22 -6.17 -0.44
CA ASP A 87 3.26 -7.64 -0.58
C ASP A 87 4.52 -8.21 0.10
N GLN A 88 5.68 -7.57 -0.03
CA GLN A 88 6.90 -7.95 0.69
C GLN A 88 6.74 -7.85 2.22
N ILE A 89 6.13 -6.76 2.69
CA ILE A 89 5.84 -6.58 4.13
C ILE A 89 4.90 -7.67 4.63
N GLN A 90 3.85 -8.01 3.87
CA GLN A 90 2.92 -9.09 4.24
C GLN A 90 3.62 -10.44 4.34
N HIS A 91 4.51 -10.76 3.40
CA HIS A 91 5.28 -12.01 3.46
C HIS A 91 6.18 -12.08 4.69
N ALA A 92 6.94 -11.01 4.98
CA ALA A 92 7.80 -10.94 6.16
C ALA A 92 6.98 -11.08 7.46
N LEU A 93 5.84 -10.40 7.54
CA LEU A 93 4.93 -10.49 8.68
C LEU A 93 4.37 -11.91 8.85
N ALA A 94 3.99 -12.58 7.76
CA ALA A 94 3.47 -13.95 7.82
C ALA A 94 4.53 -14.92 8.37
N SER A 95 5.77 -14.86 7.86
CA SER A 95 6.88 -15.67 8.35
C SER A 95 7.22 -15.39 9.82
N TYR A 96 7.13 -14.12 10.23
CA TYR A 96 7.32 -13.74 11.62
C TYR A 96 6.25 -14.34 12.55
N LEU A 97 4.97 -14.25 12.16
CA LEU A 97 3.85 -14.81 12.93
C LEU A 97 3.91 -16.33 13.03
N GLU A 98 4.34 -17.01 11.96
CA GLU A 98 4.54 -18.46 11.95
C GLU A 98 5.66 -18.90 12.90
N THR A 99 6.79 -18.19 12.89
CA THR A 99 7.91 -18.44 13.81
C THR A 99 7.48 -18.25 15.28
N LYS A 100 6.76 -17.16 15.58
CA LYS A 100 6.17 -16.92 16.90
C LYS A 100 5.21 -18.04 17.31
N ARG A 101 4.38 -18.54 16.39
CA ARG A 101 3.44 -19.64 16.66
C ARG A 101 4.15 -20.95 16.98
N SER A 102 5.24 -21.28 16.27
CA SER A 102 6.04 -22.48 16.56
C SER A 102 6.73 -22.42 17.92
N ASN A 103 7.08 -21.22 18.39
CA ASN A 103 7.75 -21.02 19.68
C ASN A 103 6.77 -20.99 20.87
N PHE A 104 5.46 -20.87 20.61
CA PHE A 104 4.39 -20.91 21.61
C PHE A 104 3.25 -21.83 21.14
N PRO A 105 3.48 -23.16 21.06
CA PRO A 105 2.41 -24.10 20.77
C PRO A 105 1.39 -24.04 21.92
N ARG A 106 0.11 -23.82 21.57
CA ARG A 106 -1.01 -23.88 22.51
C ARG A 106 -1.34 -25.32 22.86
#